data_AF-A0A7C1TEX8-F1
#
_entry.id   AF-A0A7C1TEX8-F1
#
_cell.length_a   1.000
_cell.length_b   1.000
_cell.length_c   1.000
_cell.angle_alpha   90.00
_cell.angle_beta   90.00
_cell.angle_gamma   90.00
#
_symmetry.space_group_name_H-M   'P 1'
#
loop_
_entity.id
_entity.type
_entity.pdbx_description
1 polymer ?
#
loop_
_entity_poly.entity_id
_entity_poly.type
_entity_poly.pdbx_seq_one_letter_code
_entity_poly.pdbx_strand_id
1 'polypeptide(L)'
;MTTFWEWLIKGTGNGPGLSRYFDRWILLHIIVGLVMALILPITLKEASTSLLLPVAGILIGLSFAWGGNAQALLQTKEIEDIASFKKGGFEDYVYTFQSAIFLILVTLCFWALAGLNIFDSIWPTCNNKIWYQLLIGFIFFLSSMTLRECWHVVLGAQQLLLMRFNARKNHK
;
A
#
# COMPACT_ATOMS: atom_id res chain seq x y z
N MET A 1 6.29 -21.66 10.47
CA MET A 1 5.79 -20.28 10.33
C MET A 1 6.38 -19.70 9.06
N THR A 2 5.54 -19.19 8.17
CA THR A 2 5.99 -18.51 6.94
C THR A 2 6.34 -17.07 7.29
N THR A 3 7.50 -16.56 6.86
CA THR A 3 7.87 -15.15 7.06
C THR A 3 7.12 -14.22 6.09
N PHE A 4 7.06 -12.92 6.39
CA PHE A 4 6.45 -11.93 5.48
C PHE A 4 7.05 -11.98 4.06
N TRP A 5 8.37 -12.09 3.94
CA TRP A 5 9.04 -12.12 2.63
C TRP A 5 8.71 -13.38 1.83
N GLU A 6 8.69 -14.53 2.49
CA GLU A 6 8.26 -15.79 1.87
C GLU A 6 6.79 -15.71 1.44
N TRP A 7 5.93 -15.16 2.29
CA TRP A 7 4.53 -14.93 1.94
C TRP A 7 4.37 -13.95 0.77
N LEU A 8 5.17 -12.89 0.73
CA LEU A 8 5.07 -11.85 -0.30
C LEU A 8 5.41 -12.43 -1.68
N ILE A 9 6.46 -13.26 -1.75
CA ILE A 9 6.99 -13.81 -3.00
C ILE A 9 6.35 -15.15 -3.37
N LYS A 10 6.33 -16.12 -2.44
CA LYS A 10 5.85 -17.50 -2.68
C LYS A 10 4.39 -17.67 -2.30
N GLY A 11 3.91 -16.88 -1.35
CA GLY A 11 2.53 -16.97 -0.87
C GLY A 11 2.32 -18.07 0.16
N THR A 12 1.05 -18.21 0.50
CA THR A 12 0.49 -19.35 1.25
C THR A 12 -0.60 -19.99 0.37
N GLY A 13 -1.55 -20.72 0.95
CA GLY A 13 -2.63 -21.39 0.20
C GLY A 13 -3.43 -20.50 -0.78
N ASN A 14 -3.41 -19.18 -0.64
CA ASN A 14 -4.06 -18.23 -1.58
C ASN A 14 -3.11 -17.62 -2.63
N GLY A 15 -1.91 -18.16 -2.79
CA GLY A 15 -0.90 -17.64 -3.71
C GLY A 15 -0.11 -16.45 -3.17
N PRO A 16 0.83 -15.90 -3.98
CA PRO A 16 1.77 -14.85 -3.56
C PRO A 16 1.10 -13.56 -3.09
N GLY A 17 1.63 -12.96 -2.03
CA GLY A 17 1.20 -11.63 -1.57
C GLY A 17 1.28 -10.56 -2.66
N LEU A 18 2.33 -10.59 -3.50
CA LEU A 18 2.49 -9.64 -4.60
C LEU A 18 1.32 -9.64 -5.58
N SER A 19 0.71 -10.80 -5.84
CA SER A 19 -0.42 -10.92 -6.76
C SER A 19 -1.62 -10.05 -6.34
N ARG A 20 -1.73 -9.73 -5.04
CA ARG A 20 -2.81 -8.90 -4.48
C ARG A 20 -2.74 -7.45 -4.95
N TYR A 21 -1.56 -6.99 -5.40
CA TYR A 21 -1.43 -5.66 -5.98
C TYR A 21 -1.97 -5.57 -7.41
N PHE A 22 -1.99 -6.70 -8.13
CA PHE A 22 -2.33 -6.80 -9.54
C PHE A 22 -3.80 -7.19 -9.73
N ASP A 23 -4.68 -6.23 -9.49
CA ASP A 23 -6.11 -6.34 -9.78
C ASP A 23 -6.47 -5.63 -11.10
N ARG A 24 -7.76 -5.62 -11.46
CA ARG A 24 -8.26 -4.90 -12.64
C ARG A 24 -8.06 -3.38 -12.54
N TRP A 25 -7.91 -2.84 -11.34
CA TRP A 25 -7.72 -1.41 -11.08
C TRP A 25 -6.28 -0.96 -11.29
N ILE A 26 -5.31 -1.87 -11.43
CA ILE A 26 -3.93 -1.49 -11.74
C ILE A 26 -3.83 -0.65 -13.03
N LEU A 27 -4.69 -0.91 -14.02
CA LEU A 27 -4.78 -0.12 -15.24
C LEU A 27 -5.15 1.33 -14.95
N LEU A 28 -6.09 1.57 -14.04
CA LEU A 28 -6.45 2.92 -13.59
C LEU A 28 -5.22 3.62 -12.99
N HIS A 29 -4.48 2.94 -12.11
CA HIS A 29 -3.31 3.53 -11.46
C HIS A 29 -2.18 3.82 -12.46
N ILE A 30 -1.99 2.95 -13.47
CA ILE A 30 -1.05 3.20 -14.57
C ILE A 30 -1.46 4.44 -15.35
N ILE A 31 -2.75 4.58 -15.66
CA ILE A 31 -3.28 5.78 -16.35
C ILE A 31 -3.04 7.03 -15.50
N VAL A 32 -3.30 6.98 -14.20
CA VAL A 32 -3.02 8.11 -13.29
C VAL A 32 -1.55 8.49 -13.34
N GLY A 33 -0.63 7.52 -13.25
CA GLY A 33 0.80 7.77 -13.38
C GLY A 33 1.16 8.43 -14.71
N LEU A 34 0.67 7.87 -15.82
CA LEU A 34 0.95 8.39 -17.16
C LEU A 34 0.40 9.81 -17.38
N VAL A 35 -0.83 10.08 -16.94
CA VAL A 35 -1.45 11.41 -17.03
C VAL A 35 -0.64 12.43 -16.22
N MET A 36 -0.24 12.08 -14.99
CA MET A 36 0.57 12.96 -14.17
C MET A 36 1.95 13.22 -14.79
N ALA A 37 2.57 12.20 -15.40
CA ALA A 37 3.85 12.34 -16.09
C ALA A 37 3.81 13.32 -17.28
N LEU A 38 2.65 13.45 -17.93
CA LEU A 38 2.47 14.34 -19.09
C LEU A 38 2.07 15.76 -18.69
N ILE A 39 1.27 15.91 -17.63
CA ILE A 39 0.69 17.20 -17.24
C ILE A 39 1.58 17.98 -16.28
N LEU A 40 2.42 17.30 -15.48
CA LEU A 40 3.20 17.96 -14.44
C LEU A 40 4.21 18.97 -15.04
N PRO A 41 4.04 20.28 -14.82
CA PRO A 41 4.90 21.31 -15.43
C PRO A 41 6.10 21.67 -14.55
N ILE A 42 6.19 21.09 -13.34
CA ILE A 42 7.21 21.38 -12.33
C ILE A 42 8.17 20.20 -12.17
N THR A 43 9.31 20.46 -11.54
CA THR A 43 10.30 19.41 -11.22
C THR A 43 9.80 18.46 -10.14
N LEU A 44 10.38 17.25 -10.08
CA LEU A 44 10.07 16.29 -9.02
C LEU A 44 10.44 16.84 -7.64
N LYS A 45 11.54 17.58 -7.52
CA LYS A 45 11.89 18.27 -6.28
C LYS A 45 10.80 19.24 -5.84
N GLU A 46 10.32 20.13 -6.71
CA GLU A 46 9.26 21.10 -6.38
C GLU A 46 7.93 20.42 -6.02
N ALA A 47 7.57 19.37 -6.75
CA ALA A 47 6.38 18.58 -6.45
C ALA A 47 6.51 17.92 -5.07
N SER A 48 7.66 17.33 -4.78
CA SER A 48 7.91 16.66 -3.50
C SER A 48 7.95 17.66 -2.33
N THR A 49 8.59 18.81 -2.42
CA THR A 49 8.61 19.76 -1.30
C THR A 49 7.22 20.33 -0.98
N SER A 50 6.36 20.43 -2.00
CA SER A 50 4.98 20.90 -1.85
C SER A 50 4.03 19.82 -1.28
N LEU A 51 4.25 18.54 -1.63
CA LEU A 51 3.31 17.46 -1.34
C LEU A 51 3.81 16.46 -0.28
N LEU A 52 5.12 16.25 -0.15
CA LEU A 52 5.73 15.19 0.67
C LEU A 52 5.31 15.29 2.13
N LEU A 53 5.43 16.46 2.76
CA LEU A 53 5.14 16.60 4.19
C LEU A 53 3.64 16.35 4.50
N PRO A 54 2.67 17.00 3.81
CA PRO A 54 1.26 16.71 4.03
C PRO A 54 0.89 15.25 3.72
N VAL A 55 1.32 14.73 2.57
CA VAL A 55 0.96 13.37 2.13
C VAL A 55 1.59 12.32 3.05
N ALA A 56 2.86 12.48 3.42
CA ALA A 56 3.52 11.59 4.37
C ALA A 56 2.81 11.59 5.73
N GLY A 57 2.45 12.77 6.26
CA GLY A 57 1.72 12.86 7.52
C GLY A 57 0.38 12.13 7.48
N ILE A 58 -0.40 12.31 6.42
CA ILE A 58 -1.71 11.63 6.24
C ILE A 58 -1.53 10.12 6.12
N LEU A 59 -0.62 9.66 5.27
CA LEU A 59 -0.40 8.23 5.03
C LEU A 59 0.12 7.51 6.27
N ILE A 60 1.06 8.13 6.99
CA ILE A 60 1.59 7.61 8.25
C ILE A 60 0.48 7.58 9.31
N GLY A 61 -0.28 8.67 9.46
CA GLY A 61 -1.38 8.76 10.41
C GLY A 61 -2.46 7.70 10.17
N LEU A 62 -2.87 7.51 8.92
CA LEU A 62 -3.82 6.47 8.53
C LEU A 62 -3.28 5.06 8.79
N SER A 63 -2.00 4.81 8.48
CA SER A 63 -1.36 3.51 8.73
C SER A 63 -1.40 3.13 10.20
N PHE A 64 -1.05 4.06 11.09
CA PHE A 64 -1.05 3.80 12.53
C PHE A 64 -2.47 3.71 13.12
N ALA A 65 -3.37 4.60 12.70
CA ALA A 65 -4.76 4.59 13.17
C ALA A 65 -5.46 3.27 12.85
N TRP A 66 -5.32 2.76 11.63
CA TRP A 66 -6.00 1.55 11.20
C TRP A 66 -5.19 0.28 11.46
N GLY A 67 -3.86 0.34 11.44
CA GLY A 67 -3.00 -0.77 11.84
C GLY A 67 -3.23 -1.19 13.28
N GLY A 68 -3.35 -0.23 14.21
CA GLY A 68 -3.67 -0.52 15.61
C GLY A 68 -5.05 -1.17 15.79
N ASN A 69 -6.07 -0.63 15.12
CA ASN A 69 -7.42 -1.18 15.16
C ASN A 69 -7.48 -2.60 14.56
N ALA A 70 -6.83 -2.82 13.42
CA ALA A 70 -6.76 -4.13 12.78
C ALA A 70 -6.05 -5.14 13.69
N GLN A 71 -4.93 -4.76 14.29
CA GLN A 71 -4.18 -5.63 15.21
C GLN A 71 -5.02 -6.03 16.42
N ALA A 72 -5.75 -5.08 17.02
CA ALA A 72 -6.64 -5.36 18.14
C ALA A 72 -7.78 -6.32 17.77
N LEU A 73 -8.31 -6.25 16.54
CA LEU A 73 -9.33 -7.18 16.05
C LEU A 73 -8.78 -8.57 15.78
N LEU A 74 -7.58 -8.67 15.20
CA LEU A 74 -6.92 -9.94 14.90
C LEU A 74 -6.56 -10.73 16.17
N GLN A 75 -6.38 -10.06 17.31
CA GLN A 75 -6.13 -10.70 18.61
C GLN A 75 -7.39 -11.26 19.29
N THR A 76 -8.56 -11.16 18.65
CA THR A 76 -9.80 -11.69 19.22
C THR A 76 -10.02 -13.14 18.83
N LYS A 77 -10.46 -13.97 19.78
CA LYS A 77 -10.70 -15.42 19.56
C LYS A 77 -11.66 -15.67 18.40
N GLU A 78 -12.68 -14.84 18.26
CA GLU A 78 -13.67 -15.00 17.19
C GLU A 78 -13.03 -14.87 15.80
N ILE A 79 -12.04 -14.00 15.64
CA ILE A 79 -11.32 -13.80 14.38
C ILE A 79 -10.26 -14.88 14.17
N GLU A 80 -9.59 -15.31 15.24
CA GLU A 80 -8.66 -16.45 15.21
C GLU A 80 -9.37 -17.73 14.74
N ASP A 81 -10.55 -18.01 15.31
CA ASP A 81 -11.39 -19.16 14.94
C ASP A 81 -11.81 -19.09 13.47
N ILE A 82 -12.30 -17.94 12.99
CA ILE A 82 -12.67 -17.76 11.57
C ILE A 82 -11.47 -17.92 10.65
N ALA A 83 -10.30 -17.40 11.04
CA ALA A 83 -9.09 -17.48 10.23
C ALA A 83 -8.60 -18.92 10.07
N SER A 84 -8.81 -19.79 11.07
CA SER A 84 -8.43 -21.21 11.01
C SER A 84 -9.14 -21.99 9.89
N PHE A 85 -10.33 -21.57 9.47
CA PHE A 85 -11.10 -22.21 8.40
C PHE A 85 -10.78 -21.66 7.00
N LYS A 86 -9.99 -20.59 6.89
CA LYS A 86 -9.66 -19.97 5.61
C LYS A 86 -8.36 -20.52 5.05
N LYS A 87 -8.32 -20.77 3.74
CA LYS A 87 -7.07 -21.04 3.01
C LYS A 87 -6.08 -19.88 3.26
N GLY A 88 -4.82 -20.20 3.54
CA GLY A 88 -3.79 -19.21 3.89
C GLY A 88 -3.70 -18.85 5.38
N GLY A 89 -4.70 -19.22 6.19
CA GLY A 89 -4.65 -19.09 7.64
C GLY A 89 -4.67 -17.65 8.16
N PHE A 90 -4.18 -17.48 9.39
CA PHE A 90 -4.14 -16.20 10.08
C PHE A 90 -3.06 -15.27 9.53
N GLU A 91 -1.94 -15.84 9.07
CA GLU A 91 -0.81 -15.13 8.47
C GLU A 91 -1.25 -14.29 7.27
N ASP A 92 -2.22 -14.78 6.49
CA ASP A 92 -2.77 -14.08 5.34
C ASP A 92 -3.44 -12.75 5.70
N TYR A 93 -4.04 -12.66 6.89
CA TYR A 93 -4.61 -11.41 7.37
C TYR A 93 -3.53 -10.44 7.82
N VAL A 94 -2.61 -10.92 8.68
CA VAL A 94 -1.51 -10.11 9.22
C VAL A 94 -0.64 -9.54 8.10
N TYR A 95 -0.20 -10.39 7.18
CA TYR A 95 0.70 -9.99 6.11
C TYR A 95 0.03 -9.11 5.05
N THR A 96 -1.30 -9.14 4.90
CA THR A 96 -2.00 -8.18 4.06
C THR A 96 -1.89 -6.76 4.62
N PHE A 97 -2.12 -6.57 5.92
CA PHE A 97 -1.93 -5.26 6.56
C PHE A 97 -0.47 -4.81 6.50
N GLN A 98 0.47 -5.73 6.75
CA GLN A 98 1.90 -5.42 6.64
C GLN A 98 2.31 -5.04 5.20
N SER A 99 1.71 -5.67 4.19
CA SER A 99 1.94 -5.37 2.78
C SER A 99 1.52 -3.94 2.44
N ALA A 100 0.34 -3.49 2.90
CA ALA A 100 -0.11 -2.12 2.71
C ALA A 100 0.86 -1.08 3.33
N ILE A 101 1.34 -1.34 4.55
CA ILE A 101 2.34 -0.49 5.22
C ILE A 101 3.65 -0.48 4.42
N PHE A 102 4.09 -1.63 3.93
CA PHE A 102 5.30 -1.73 3.10
C PHE A 102 5.19 -0.88 1.84
N LEU A 103 4.05 -0.89 1.14
CA LEU A 103 3.84 -0.04 -0.04
C LEU A 103 3.90 1.46 0.31
N ILE A 104 3.33 1.87 1.44
CA ILE A 104 3.41 3.25 1.93
C ILE A 104 4.86 3.66 2.15
N LEU A 105 5.65 2.82 2.85
CA LEU A 105 7.06 3.08 3.11
C LEU A 105 7.87 3.19 1.82
N VAL A 106 7.67 2.28 0.87
CA VAL A 106 8.33 2.33 -0.45
C VAL A 106 8.01 3.65 -1.15
N THR A 107 6.74 4.05 -1.20
CA THR A 107 6.31 5.30 -1.83
C THR A 107 6.94 6.52 -1.17
N LEU A 108 7.03 6.55 0.17
CA LEU A 108 7.69 7.63 0.91
C LEU A 108 9.19 7.68 0.63
N CYS A 109 9.87 6.54 0.53
CA CYS A 109 11.27 6.50 0.12
C CYS A 109 11.46 7.14 -1.26
N PHE A 110 10.62 6.82 -2.24
CA PHE A 110 10.68 7.46 -3.56
C PHE A 110 10.47 8.97 -3.49
N TRP A 111 9.47 9.45 -2.76
CA TRP A 111 9.26 10.88 -2.61
C TRP A 111 10.39 11.58 -1.83
N ALA A 112 11.01 10.92 -0.86
CA ALA A 112 12.17 11.45 -0.16
C ALA A 112 13.37 11.60 -1.10
N LEU A 113 13.63 10.61 -1.95
CA LEU A 113 14.67 10.71 -2.98
C LEU A 113 14.39 11.87 -3.97
N ALA A 114 13.13 12.09 -4.34
CA ALA A 114 12.71 13.24 -5.13
C ALA A 114 12.99 14.58 -4.40
N GLY A 115 12.65 14.68 -3.11
CA GLY A 115 12.89 15.87 -2.30
C GLY A 115 14.36 16.19 -2.06
N LEU A 116 15.20 15.17 -1.99
CA LEU A 116 16.66 15.29 -1.93
C LEU A 116 17.28 15.63 -3.29
N ASN A 117 16.48 15.89 -4.33
CA ASN A 117 16.92 16.27 -5.67
C ASN A 117 17.76 15.18 -6.37
N ILE A 118 17.67 13.92 -5.92
CA ILE A 118 18.47 12.81 -6.47
C ILE A 118 18.05 12.49 -7.90
N PHE A 119 16.75 12.48 -8.18
CA PHE A 119 16.24 12.20 -9.50
C PHE A 119 16.57 13.31 -10.50
N ASP A 120 16.42 14.56 -10.09
CA ASP A 120 16.66 15.71 -10.98
C ASP A 120 18.16 15.93 -11.26
N SER A 121 19.06 15.57 -10.33
CA SER A 121 20.52 15.82 -10.46
C SER A 121 21.40 14.62 -10.78
N ILE A 122 21.06 13.41 -10.32
CA ILE A 122 21.96 12.26 -10.41
C ILE A 122 21.43 11.25 -11.44
N TRP A 123 20.22 10.74 -11.25
CA TRP A 123 19.65 9.72 -12.12
C TRP A 123 18.17 9.48 -11.80
N PRO A 124 17.28 9.35 -12.80
CA PRO A 124 17.41 9.69 -14.20
C PRO A 124 17.34 11.21 -14.40
N THR A 125 18.34 11.81 -15.05
CA THR A 125 18.39 13.27 -15.23
C THR A 125 17.43 13.77 -16.30
N CYS A 126 17.07 15.06 -16.25
CA CYS A 126 16.22 15.74 -17.24
C CYS A 126 16.72 15.62 -18.70
N ASN A 127 18.02 15.29 -18.90
CA ASN A 127 18.59 15.06 -20.22
C ASN A 127 17.99 13.84 -20.92
N ASN A 128 17.59 12.80 -20.16
CA ASN A 128 16.88 11.68 -20.72
C ASN A 128 15.38 11.79 -20.43
N LYS A 129 14.70 12.60 -21.26
CA LYS A 129 13.28 12.96 -21.09
C LYS A 129 12.37 11.74 -20.93
N ILE A 130 12.65 10.65 -21.65
CA ILE A 130 11.83 9.43 -21.60
C ILE A 130 11.95 8.77 -20.21
N TRP A 131 13.17 8.52 -19.74
CA TRP A 131 13.37 7.92 -18.42
C TRP A 131 12.88 8.81 -17.28
N TYR A 132 13.03 10.13 -17.42
CA TYR A 132 12.52 11.09 -16.46
C TYR A 132 10.98 11.06 -16.39
N GLN A 133 10.30 11.07 -17.54
CA GLN A 133 8.84 10.96 -17.61
C GLN A 133 8.33 9.61 -17.06
N LEU A 134 9.00 8.51 -17.38
CA LEU A 134 8.67 7.19 -16.83
C LEU A 134 8.81 7.17 -15.31
N LEU A 135 9.84 7.81 -14.76
CA LEU A 135 10.01 7.92 -13.31
C LEU A 135 8.90 8.76 -12.66
N ILE A 136 8.56 9.92 -13.23
CA ILE A 136 7.43 10.73 -12.74
C ILE A 136 6.17 9.86 -12.71
N GLY A 137 5.88 9.17 -13.81
CA GLY A 137 4.72 8.30 -13.92
C GLY A 137 4.75 7.17 -12.89
N PHE A 138 5.91 6.59 -12.63
CA PHE A 138 6.09 5.55 -11.62
C PHE A 138 5.85 6.06 -10.19
N ILE A 139 6.36 7.24 -9.82
CA ILE A 139 6.14 7.82 -8.48
C ILE A 139 4.65 8.14 -8.26
N PHE A 140 3.96 8.70 -9.26
CA PHE A 140 2.52 8.95 -9.17
C PHE A 140 1.69 7.68 -9.21
N PHE A 141 2.11 6.65 -9.96
CA PHE A 141 1.53 5.31 -9.91
C PHE A 141 1.62 4.73 -8.49
N LEU A 142 2.81 4.75 -7.86
CA LEU A 142 3.02 4.28 -6.50
C LEU A 142 2.17 5.06 -5.48
N SER A 143 2.07 6.37 -5.66
CA SER A 143 1.21 7.23 -4.83
C SER A 143 -0.26 6.84 -4.95
N SER A 144 -0.73 6.59 -6.18
CA SER A 144 -2.11 6.17 -6.44
C SER A 144 -2.40 4.78 -5.86
N MET A 145 -1.48 3.83 -6.03
CA MET A 145 -1.56 2.50 -5.42
C MET A 145 -1.57 2.58 -3.90
N THR A 146 -0.78 3.48 -3.32
CA THR A 146 -0.73 3.69 -1.88
C THR A 146 -2.07 4.19 -1.32
N LEU A 147 -2.72 5.13 -2.02
CA LEU A 147 -4.06 5.59 -1.63
C LEU A 147 -5.08 4.44 -1.68
N ARG A 148 -5.01 3.56 -2.69
CA ARG A 148 -5.83 2.34 -2.76
C ARG A 148 -5.61 1.46 -1.54
N GLU A 149 -4.35 1.17 -1.20
CA GLU A 149 -4.04 0.30 -0.05
C GLU A 149 -4.48 0.93 1.27
N CYS A 150 -4.35 2.24 1.45
CA CYS A 150 -4.90 2.93 2.62
C CYS A 150 -6.41 2.71 2.75
N TRP A 151 -7.15 2.81 1.64
CA TRP A 151 -8.58 2.54 1.65
C TRP A 151 -8.91 1.07 1.91
N HIS A 152 -8.16 0.15 1.31
CA HIS A 152 -8.32 -1.29 1.55
C HIS A 152 -8.06 -1.68 3.02
N VAL A 153 -7.12 -1.04 3.69
CA VAL A 153 -6.87 -1.25 5.13
C VAL A 153 -8.09 -0.85 5.96
N VAL A 154 -8.73 0.29 5.66
CA VAL A 154 -9.98 0.70 6.33
C VAL A 154 -11.09 -0.32 6.11
N LEU A 155 -11.32 -0.70 4.85
CA LEU A 155 -12.33 -1.69 4.49
C LEU A 155 -12.07 -3.04 5.16
N GLY A 156 -10.81 -3.49 5.18
CA GLY A 156 -10.41 -4.74 5.81
C GLY A 156 -10.66 -4.74 7.32
N ALA A 157 -10.31 -3.66 8.01
CA ALA A 157 -10.60 -3.51 9.45
C ALA A 157 -12.11 -3.50 9.73
N GLN A 158 -12.91 -2.79 8.92
CA GLN A 158 -14.37 -2.77 9.06
C GLN A 158 -14.99 -4.14 8.77
N GLN A 159 -14.48 -4.87 7.78
CA GLN A 159 -14.93 -6.22 7.49
C GLN A 159 -14.63 -7.17 8.65
N LEU A 160 -13.43 -7.11 9.24
CA LEU A 160 -13.11 -7.90 10.45
C LEU A 160 -14.05 -7.57 11.60
N LEU A 161 -14.37 -6.30 11.81
CA LEU A 161 -15.32 -5.88 12.84
C LEU A 161 -16.72 -6.49 12.60
N LEU A 162 -17.22 -6.43 11.36
CA LEU A 162 -18.50 -7.03 10.99
C LEU A 162 -18.50 -8.56 11.14
N MET A 163 -17.41 -9.23 10.75
CA MET A 163 -17.25 -10.68 10.94
C MET A 163 -17.31 -11.05 12.41
N ARG A 164 -16.59 -10.32 13.27
CA ARG A 164 -16.63 -10.52 14.73
C ARG A 164 -18.04 -10.32 15.30
N PHE A 165 -18.73 -9.28 14.87
CA PHE A 165 -20.10 -9.01 15.32
C PHE A 165 -21.06 -10.15 14.93
N ASN A 166 -20.97 -10.64 13.69
CA ASN A 166 -21.79 -11.74 13.19
C ASN A 166 -21.47 -13.06 13.89
N ALA A 167 -20.20 -13.36 14.14
CA ALA A 167 -19.79 -14.55 14.89
C ALA A 167 -20.43 -14.56 16.30
N ARG A 168 -20.34 -13.44 17.02
CA ARG A 168 -20.97 -13.29 18.34
C ARG A 168 -22.48 -13.45 18.33
N LYS A 169 -23.13 -12.96 17.27
CA LYS A 169 -24.59 -13.11 17.11
C LYS A 169 -24.98 -14.57 16.90
N ASN A 170 -24.21 -15.33 16.12
CA ASN A 170 -24.50 -16.73 15.81
C ASN A 170 -24.16 -17.70 16.95
N HIS A 171 -23.37 -17.26 17.93
CA HIS A 171 -23.08 -18.00 19.17
C HIS A 171 -24.10 -17.75 20.31
N LYS A 172 -25.10 -16.91 20.08
CA LYS A 172 -26.26 -16.71 20.98
C LYS A 172 -27.48 -17.41 20.44
#